data_AF-A0A4V2JUD5-F1
#
_entry.id   AF-A0A4V2JUD5-F1
#
_cell.length_a   1.000
_cell.length_b   1.000
_cell.length_c   1.000
_cell.angle_alpha   90.00
_cell.angle_beta   90.00
_cell.angle_gamma   90.00
#
_symmetry.space_group_name_H-M   'P 1'
#
loop_
_entity.id
_entity.type
_entity.pdbx_description
1 polymer ?
#
loop_
_entity_poly.entity_id
_entity_poly.type
_entity_poly.pdbx_seq_one_letter_code
_entity_poly.pdbx_strand_id
1 'polypeptide(L)'
;MFNNIFRDKEIPLLRKKHMIQPIPKGDSEFRSISLIEKTRKLFEKLIFSKFEVKLKRQQAGFRLKHSTLNHALTLDTRLRHGDVEGICVTLDISKAYDSVYRKRLYEKLMIKKKFSREDTILIAALIENNEYKINTLIENNNWK
;
A
#
# COMPACT_ATOMS: atom_id res chain seq x y z
N MET A 1 -14.42 17.25 -12.97
CA MET A 1 -14.74 16.08 -12.12
C MET A 1 -13.74 15.86 -10.98
N PHE A 2 -12.44 15.63 -11.23
CA PHE A 2 -11.45 15.44 -10.15
C PHE A 2 -11.16 16.70 -9.33
N ASN A 3 -11.29 17.89 -9.92
CA ASN A 3 -11.10 19.16 -9.21
C ASN A 3 -12.09 19.34 -8.06
N ASN A 4 -13.35 18.91 -8.23
CA ASN A 4 -14.35 18.95 -7.18
C ASN A 4 -13.95 18.05 -6.00
N ILE A 5 -13.37 16.87 -6.28
CA ILE A 5 -12.87 15.98 -5.22
C ILE A 5 -11.69 16.61 -4.47
N PHE A 6 -10.80 17.32 -5.16
CA PHE A 6 -9.69 18.02 -4.50
C PHE A 6 -10.19 19.15 -3.58
N ARG A 7 -11.27 19.83 -3.97
CA ARG A 7 -11.90 20.92 -3.21
C ARG A 7 -12.73 20.40 -2.04
N ASP A 8 -13.63 19.46 -2.32
CA ASP A 8 -14.69 19.02 -1.41
C ASP A 8 -14.23 17.82 -0.54
N LYS A 9 -13.12 17.16 -0.91
CA LYS A 9 -12.56 15.95 -0.26
C LYS A 9 -13.50 14.75 -0.19
N GLU A 10 -14.60 14.79 -0.93
CA GLU A 10 -15.56 13.70 -1.01
C GLU A 10 -15.29 12.80 -2.21
N ILE A 11 -15.27 11.49 -1.95
CA ILE A 11 -15.15 10.47 -2.99
C ILE A 11 -16.56 10.00 -3.38
N PRO A 12 -16.97 10.10 -4.66
CA PRO A 12 -18.27 9.61 -5.10
C PRO A 12 -18.48 8.13 -4.72
N LEU A 13 -19.67 7.80 -4.20
CA LEU A 13 -20.01 6.46 -3.71
C LEU A 13 -19.76 5.36 -4.75
N LEU A 14 -20.04 5.62 -6.02
CA LEU A 14 -19.79 4.66 -7.10
C LEU A 14 -18.31 4.25 -7.19
N ARG A 15 -17.38 5.16 -6.84
CA ARG A 15 -15.95 4.88 -6.81
C ARG A 15 -15.49 4.19 -5.54
N LYS A 16 -16.35 4.07 -4.52
CA LYS A 16 -16.07 3.32 -3.28
C LYS A 16 -16.42 1.84 -3.36
N LYS A 17 -17.02 1.40 -4.48
CA LYS A 17 -17.37 -0.01 -4.72
C LYS A 17 -16.19 -0.75 -5.34
N HIS A 18 -15.74 -1.80 -4.66
CA HIS A 18 -14.61 -2.64 -5.06
C HIS A 18 -15.03 -4.09 -5.18
N MET A 19 -14.39 -4.79 -6.10
CA MET A 19 -14.54 -6.24 -6.25
C MET A 19 -13.29 -6.94 -5.74
N ILE A 20 -13.42 -7.78 -4.72
CA ILE A 20 -12.31 -8.57 -4.19
C ILE A 20 -12.12 -9.79 -5.09
N GLN A 21 -10.93 -9.86 -5.69
CA GLN A 21 -10.45 -11.00 -6.43
C GLN A 21 -9.49 -11.81 -5.52
N PRO A 22 -9.86 -13.02 -5.08
CA PRO A 22 -8.92 -13.90 -4.41
C PRO A 22 -7.89 -14.42 -5.43
N ILE A 23 -6.61 -14.28 -5.11
CA ILE A 23 -5.49 -14.81 -5.89
C ILE A 23 -4.77 -15.86 -5.04
N PRO A 24 -4.60 -17.11 -5.52
CA PRO A 24 -3.88 -18.13 -4.78
C PRO A 24 -2.46 -17.71 -4.40
N LYS A 25 -2.05 -18.04 -3.18
CA LYS A 25 -0.72 -17.82 -2.61
C LYS A 25 -0.25 -19.17 -2.02
N GLY A 26 -0.04 -20.14 -2.90
CA GLY A 26 0.18 -21.54 -2.52
C GLY A 26 -1.13 -22.31 -2.41
N ASP A 27 -1.09 -23.46 -1.72
CA ASP A 27 -2.16 -24.46 -1.78
C ASP A 27 -3.41 -24.12 -0.93
N SER A 28 -3.27 -23.28 0.10
CA SER A 28 -4.36 -23.00 1.06
C SER A 28 -4.53 -21.53 1.45
N GLU A 29 -3.65 -20.64 0.98
CA GLU A 29 -3.74 -19.20 1.26
C GLU A 29 -4.19 -18.42 0.02
N PHE A 30 -5.01 -17.39 0.22
CA PHE A 30 -5.38 -16.45 -0.83
C PHE A 30 -4.95 -15.04 -0.46
N ARG A 31 -4.52 -14.27 -1.46
CA ARG A 31 -4.36 -12.82 -1.39
C ARG A 31 -5.62 -12.16 -1.94
N SER A 32 -6.34 -11.44 -1.10
CA SER A 32 -7.47 -10.62 -1.51
C SER A 32 -7.00 -9.36 -2.21
N ILE A 33 -7.19 -9.27 -3.53
CA ILE A 33 -6.87 -8.08 -4.31
C ILE A 33 -8.16 -7.30 -4.61
N SER A 34 -8.21 -6.05 -4.16
CA SER A 34 -9.33 -5.16 -4.49
C SER A 34 -9.20 -4.63 -5.92
N LEU A 35 -10.10 -5.06 -6.80
CA LEU A 35 -10.27 -4.51 -8.14
C LEU A 35 -11.13 -3.25 -8.03
N ILE A 36 -10.45 -2.11 -8.19
CA ILE A 36 -11.04 -0.79 -8.15
C ILE A 36 -11.29 -0.26 -9.58
N GLU A 37 -12.24 0.66 -9.72
CA GLU A 37 -12.63 1.27 -10.99
C GLU A 37 -11.44 2.02 -11.66
N LYS A 38 -11.37 2.01 -13.00
CA LYS A 38 -10.20 2.50 -13.75
C LYS A 38 -9.94 3.99 -13.53
N THR A 39 -10.97 4.83 -13.52
CA THR A 39 -10.81 6.27 -13.26
C THR A 39 -10.37 6.53 -11.83
N ARG A 40 -10.81 5.71 -10.87
CA ARG A 40 -10.27 5.74 -9.50
C ARG A 40 -8.79 5.36 -9.43
N LYS A 41 -8.34 4.30 -10.14
CA LYS A 41 -6.90 3.96 -10.24
C LYS A 41 -6.07 5.13 -10.73
N LEU A 42 -6.54 5.78 -11.80
CA LEU A 42 -5.87 6.96 -12.36
C LEU A 42 -5.82 8.10 -11.34
N PHE A 43 -6.93 8.36 -10.65
CA PHE A 43 -7.01 9.40 -9.63
C PHE A 43 -6.07 9.16 -8.46
N GLU A 44 -6.01 7.94 -7.92
CA GLU A 44 -5.09 7.58 -6.84
C GLU A 44 -3.63 7.76 -7.28
N LYS A 45 -3.29 7.43 -8.53
CA LYS A 45 -1.96 7.66 -9.10
C LYS A 45 -1.62 9.16 -9.20
N LEU A 46 -2.57 10.00 -9.60
CA LEU A 46 -2.40 11.46 -9.66
C LEU A 46 -2.24 12.08 -8.27
N ILE A 47 -2.94 11.55 -7.27
CA ILE A 47 -2.76 11.95 -5.87
C ILE A 47 -1.36 11.55 -5.40
N PHE A 48 -0.97 10.30 -5.63
CA PHE A 48 0.34 9.79 -5.21
C PHE A 48 1.50 10.58 -5.83
N SER A 49 1.38 11.02 -7.08
CA SER A 49 2.42 11.83 -7.73
C SER A 49 2.61 13.22 -7.11
N LYS A 50 1.63 13.73 -6.35
CA LYS A 50 1.76 15.00 -5.63
C LYS A 50 2.47 14.86 -4.29
N PHE A 51 2.70 13.63 -3.83
CA PHE A 51 3.25 13.37 -2.51
C PHE A 51 4.73 13.01 -2.58
N GLU A 52 5.56 13.80 -1.90
CA GLU A 52 6.97 13.49 -1.71
C GLU A 52 7.17 12.79 -0.36
N VAL A 53 7.32 11.46 -0.38
CA VAL A 53 7.54 10.69 0.84
C VAL A 53 9.03 10.52 1.10
N LYS A 54 9.56 11.28 2.08
CA LYS A 54 10.95 11.09 2.56
C LYS A 54 11.06 9.77 3.33
N LEU A 55 11.76 8.78 2.77
CA LEU A 55 12.01 7.47 3.40
C LEU A 55 13.43 7.39 3.93
N LYS A 56 13.68 6.52 4.92
CA LYS A 56 15.05 6.25 5.38
C LYS A 56 15.85 5.58 4.26
N ARG A 57 17.18 5.80 4.23
CA ARG A 57 18.05 5.30 3.16
C ARG A 57 17.95 3.78 2.96
N GLN A 58 17.81 3.04 4.06
CA GLN A 58 17.71 1.57 4.08
C GLN A 58 16.35 1.04 3.57
N GLN A 59 15.34 1.90 3.41
CA GLN A 59 14.04 1.51 2.88
C GLN A 59 14.05 1.61 1.36
N ALA A 60 14.38 0.50 0.69
CA ALA A 60 14.42 0.43 -0.76
C ALA A 60 13.12 -0.11 -1.42
N GLY A 61 12.25 -0.77 -0.65
CA GLY A 61 10.99 -1.32 -1.15
C GLY A 61 10.03 -0.23 -1.66
N PHE A 62 9.42 -0.46 -2.83
CA PHE A 62 8.45 0.44 -3.49
C PHE A 62 8.99 1.86 -3.76
N ARG A 63 10.31 2.07 -3.74
CA ARG A 63 10.94 3.37 -3.94
C ARG A 63 11.44 3.51 -5.38
N LEU A 64 11.22 4.68 -5.98
CA LEU A 64 11.73 4.99 -7.32
C LEU A 64 13.27 4.88 -7.35
N LYS A 65 13.82 4.36 -8.46
CA LYS A 65 15.26 4.12 -8.66
C LYS A 65 15.89 3.15 -7.64
N HIS A 66 15.08 2.33 -6.97
CA HIS A 66 15.58 1.29 -6.09
C HIS A 66 15.13 -0.10 -6.53
N SER A 67 15.98 -1.10 -6.33
CA SER A 67 15.70 -2.51 -6.59
C SER A 67 16.13 -3.39 -5.40
N THR A 68 15.87 -4.69 -5.49
CA THR A 68 16.31 -5.68 -4.51
C THR A 68 17.84 -5.76 -4.40
N LEU A 69 18.57 -5.40 -5.47
CA LEU A 69 20.03 -5.31 -5.47
C LEU A 69 20.56 -4.33 -4.41
N ASN A 70 19.87 -3.20 -4.21
CA ASN A 70 20.29 -2.21 -3.21
C ASN A 70 20.23 -2.78 -1.78
N HIS A 71 19.26 -3.66 -1.50
CA HIS A 71 19.18 -4.34 -0.20
C HIS A 71 20.33 -5.34 -0.03
N ALA A 72 20.61 -6.14 -1.07
CA ALA A 72 21.72 -7.08 -1.08
C ALA A 72 23.07 -6.37 -0.88
N LEU A 73 23.32 -5.28 -1.60
CA LEU A 73 24.55 -4.49 -1.47
C LEU A 73 24.67 -3.84 -0.08
N THR A 74 23.56 -3.36 0.49
CA THR A 74 23.56 -2.79 1.85
C THR A 74 23.94 -3.84 2.89
N LEU A 75 23.39 -5.06 2.77
CA LEU A 75 23.70 -6.17 3.66
C LEU A 75 25.16 -6.59 3.50
N ASP A 76 25.60 -6.79 2.25
CA ASP A 76 26.94 -7.19 1.90
C ASP A 76 28.01 -6.19 2.40
N THR A 77 27.79 -4.89 2.19
CA THR A 77 28.68 -3.84 2.73
C THR A 77 28.79 -3.93 4.25
N ARG A 78 27.67 -4.22 4.94
CA ARG A 78 27.63 -4.35 6.40
C ARG A 78 28.33 -5.61 6.89
N LEU A 79 28.28 -6.71 6.13
CA LEU A 79 28.98 -7.95 6.45
C LEU A 79 30.49 -7.83 6.23
N ARG A 80 30.94 -7.12 5.19
CA ARG A 80 32.38 -6.97 4.89
C ARG A 80 33.11 -5.97 5.79
N HIS A 81 32.43 -4.92 6.25
CA HIS A 81 33.04 -3.81 7.00
C HIS A 81 32.56 -3.74 8.45
N GLY A 82 31.84 -4.75 8.93
CA GLY A 82 31.42 -4.82 10.33
C GLY A 82 32.50 -5.51 11.16
N ASP A 83 33.04 -4.81 12.16
CA ASP A 83 34.01 -5.36 13.14
C ASP A 83 33.36 -6.25 14.22
N VAL A 84 32.12 -6.69 14.02
CA VAL A 84 31.34 -7.38 15.06
C VAL A 84 30.57 -8.55 14.46
N GLU A 85 30.62 -9.71 15.09
CA GLU A 85 29.70 -10.82 14.81
C GLU A 85 28.25 -10.35 14.98
N GLY A 86 27.41 -10.70 14.00
CA GLY A 86 26.02 -10.28 13.95
C GLY A 86 25.08 -11.46 13.71
N ILE A 87 23.93 -11.45 14.37
CA ILE A 87 22.86 -12.41 14.12
C ILE A 87 21.90 -11.81 13.08
N CYS A 88 21.64 -12.56 12.01
CA CYS A 88 20.62 -12.17 11.02
C CYS A 88 19.23 -12.56 11.53
N VAL A 89 18.35 -11.57 11.68
CA VAL A 89 16.95 -11.79 12.05
C VAL A 89 16.07 -11.40 10.86
N THR A 90 15.38 -12.38 10.29
CA THR A 90 14.38 -12.16 9.24
C THR A 90 13.00 -11.95 9.85
N LEU A 91 12.33 -10.89 9.44
CA LEU A 91 10.99 -10.53 9.92
C LEU A 91 10.04 -10.43 8.72
N ASP A 92 8.90 -11.09 8.81
CA ASP A 92 7.78 -10.93 7.87
C ASP A 92 6.51 -10.55 8.65
N ILE A 93 5.68 -9.69 8.06
CA ILE A 93 4.48 -9.16 8.70
C ILE A 93 3.25 -9.80 8.06
N SER A 94 2.51 -10.60 8.82
CA SER A 94 1.26 -11.21 8.38
C SER A 94 0.22 -10.16 8.00
N LYS A 95 -0.35 -10.32 6.79
CA LYS A 95 -1.44 -9.49 6.25
C LYS A 95 -1.14 -7.97 6.33
N ALA A 96 0.09 -7.57 6.04
CA ALA A 96 0.60 -6.21 6.28
C ALA A 96 -0.26 -5.04 5.73
N TYR A 97 -1.01 -5.25 4.64
CA TYR A 97 -1.90 -4.23 4.07
C TYR A 97 -3.28 -4.20 4.73
N ASP A 98 -3.78 -5.36 5.15
CA ASP A 98 -5.12 -5.50 5.75
C ASP A 98 -5.09 -5.16 7.24
N SER A 99 -3.95 -5.37 7.92
CA SER A 99 -3.77 -5.15 9.36
C SER A 99 -3.30 -3.74 9.73
N VAL A 100 -3.32 -2.78 8.80
CA VAL A 100 -2.85 -1.41 9.05
C VAL A 100 -3.78 -0.69 10.04
N TYR A 101 -3.22 -0.29 11.19
CA TYR A 101 -3.96 0.53 12.16
C TYR A 101 -4.16 1.97 11.65
N ARG A 102 -5.38 2.27 11.18
CA ARG A 102 -5.74 3.51 10.49
C ARG A 102 -5.44 4.78 11.27
N LYS A 103 -5.76 4.83 12.57
CA LYS A 103 -5.49 6.00 13.42
C LYS A 103 -3.99 6.36 13.44
N ARG A 104 -3.11 5.37 13.70
CA ARG A 104 -1.66 5.59 13.66
C ARG A 104 -1.12 5.90 12.27
N LEU A 105 -1.75 5.39 11.21
CA LEU A 105 -1.39 5.76 9.84
C LEU A 105 -1.58 7.26 9.62
N TYR A 106 -2.76 7.79 9.97
CA TYR A 106 -3.07 9.22 9.79
C TYR A 106 -2.19 10.12 10.67
N GLU A 107 -1.96 9.75 11.93
CA GLU A 107 -1.00 10.43 12.80
C GLU A 107 0.41 10.46 12.18
N LYS A 108 0.87 9.34 11.61
CA LYS A 108 2.19 9.24 10.96
C LYS A 108 2.28 10.10 9.70
N LEU A 109 1.21 10.20 8.92
CA LEU A 109 1.17 11.07 7.73
C LEU A 109 1.32 12.55 8.13
N MET A 110 0.54 13.01 9.09
CA MET A 110 0.60 14.40 9.55
C MET A 110 1.92 14.71 10.27
N ILE A 111 2.27 13.94 11.30
CA ILE A 111 3.38 14.28 12.20
C ILE A 111 4.74 13.94 11.58
N LYS A 112 4.89 12.72 11.05
CA LYS A 112 6.21 12.22 10.60
C LYS A 112 6.48 12.51 9.13
N LYS A 113 5.43 12.62 8.30
CA LYS A 113 5.57 12.88 6.86
C LYS A 113 5.17 14.30 6.45
N LYS A 114 4.69 15.13 7.40
CA LYS A 114 4.33 16.53 7.17
C LYS A 114 3.25 16.72 6.09
N PHE A 115 2.34 15.77 5.96
CA PHE A 115 1.18 15.93 5.09
C PHE A 115 0.25 17.00 5.68
N SER A 116 -0.38 17.78 4.83
CA SER A 116 -1.43 18.72 5.25
C SER A 116 -2.61 17.96 5.85
N ARG A 117 -3.43 18.66 6.64
CA ARG A 117 -4.66 18.09 7.18
C ARG A 117 -5.59 17.70 6.03
N GLU A 118 -5.67 18.54 5.01
CA GLU A 118 -6.50 18.39 3.82
C GLU A 118 -6.10 17.16 3.00
N ASP A 119 -4.80 16.90 2.82
CA ASP A 119 -4.31 15.71 2.12
C ASP A 119 -4.56 14.44 2.95
N THR A 120 -4.40 14.53 4.28
CA THR A 120 -4.68 13.40 5.17
C THR A 120 -6.17 13.05 5.15
N ILE A 121 -7.07 14.05 5.15
CA ILE A 121 -8.51 13.84 4.99
C ILE A 121 -8.83 13.21 3.64
N LEU A 122 -8.20 13.66 2.55
CA LEU A 122 -8.39 13.06 1.23
C LEU A 122 -7.99 11.58 1.19
N ILE A 123 -6.85 11.24 1.79
CA ILE A 123 -6.37 9.86 1.90
C ILE A 123 -7.34 9.02 2.74
N ALA A 124 -7.80 9.55 3.88
CA ALA A 124 -8.80 8.87 4.70
C ALA A 124 -10.10 8.65 3.92
N ALA A 125 -10.59 9.64 3.17
CA ALA A 125 -11.80 9.52 2.37
C ALA A 125 -11.70 8.44 1.27
N LEU A 126 -10.50 8.19 0.74
CA LEU A 126 -10.23 7.10 -0.20
C LEU A 126 -10.21 5.73 0.48
N ILE A 127 -9.66 5.63 1.69
CA ILE A 127 -9.45 4.36 2.38
C ILE A 127 -10.71 3.89 3.13
N GLU A 128 -11.45 4.83 3.73
CA GLU A 128 -12.55 4.54 4.63
C GLU A 128 -13.88 4.38 3.90
N ASN A 129 -14.76 3.55 4.49
CA ASN A 129 -16.14 3.31 4.03
C ASN A 129 -16.21 2.84 2.57
N ASN A 130 -15.25 2.02 2.15
CA ASN A 130 -15.34 1.33 0.87
C ASN A 130 -16.26 0.10 0.99
N GLU A 131 -17.05 -0.14 -0.04
CA GLU A 131 -17.91 -1.31 -0.17
C GLU A 131 -17.15 -2.40 -0.93
N TYR A 132 -17.17 -3.63 -0.42
CA TYR A 132 -16.47 -4.75 -1.04
C TYR A 132 -17.46 -5.86 -1.41
N LYS A 133 -17.33 -6.38 -2.63
CA LYS A 133 -18.03 -7.60 -3.08
C LYS A 133 -17.00 -8.65 -3.48
N ILE A 134 -17.16 -9.89 -3.04
CA ILE A 134 -16.26 -10.98 -3.42
C ILE A 134 -16.64 -11.48 -4.81
N ASN A 135 -15.65 -11.61 -5.70
CA ASN A 135 -15.86 -12.25 -6.99
C ASN A 135 -15.88 -13.77 -6.79
N THR A 136 -17.08 -14.35 -6.66
CA THR A 136 -17.31 -15.80 -6.47
C THR A 136 -17.17 -16.61 -7.76
N LEU A 137 -16.91 -15.98 -8.91
CA LEU A 137 -16.79 -16.65 -10.22
C LEU A 137 -15.65 -17.69 -10.31
N ILE A 138 -14.82 -17.86 -9.27
CA ILE A 138 -13.79 -18.92 -9.21
C ILE A 138 -14.37 -20.27 -8.72
N GLU A 139 -15.54 -20.31 -8.10
CA GLU A 139 -16.14 -21.59 -7.65
C GLU A 139 -16.50 -22.54 -8.82
N ASN A 140 -16.56 -22.03 -10.06
CA ASN A 140 -16.93 -22.83 -11.24
C ASN A 140 -15.74 -23.35 -12.07
N ASN A 141 -14.50 -23.07 -11.69
CA ASN A 141 -13.35 -23.71 -12.33
C ASN A 141 -12.73 -24.68 -11.33
N ASN A 142 -12.99 -25.97 -11.56
CA ASN A 142 -12.27 -27.09 -11.00
C ASN A 142 -10.76 -26.87 -11.15
N TRP A 143 -10.11 -26.39 -10.10
CA TRP A 143 -8.66 -26.52 -9.94
C TRP A 143 -8.41 -27.94 -9.42
N LYS A 144 -8.40 -28.89 -10.35
CA LYS A 144 -7.79 -30.21 -10.15
C LYS A 144 -6.28 -30.09 -10.38
#